data_AF-A0A496WSI4-F1
#
_entry.id   AF-A0A496WSI4-F1
#
_cell.length_a   1.000
_cell.length_b   1.000
_cell.length_c   1.000
_cell.angle_alpha   90.00
_cell.angle_beta   90.00
_cell.angle_gamma   90.00
#
_symmetry.space_group_name_H-M   'P 1'
#
loop_
_entity.id
_entity.type
_entity.pdbx_description
1 polymer ?
#
loop_
_entity_poly.entity_id
_entity_poly.type
_entity_poly.pdbx_seq_one_letter_code
_entity_poly.pdbx_strand_id
1 'polypeptide(L)'
;MKLHLITLSLLLALPSITVQAIPISALDILQNNAGAGDGIYTIDTDGTGGNSSFDIYADMTFFGGGWTLGLVSLENSPSASSDMVANTGTVGINSTHTRDLSLLALNSDTQIRHQIVENGSVIFDGFYTGGYHGIFEADPALWTIATGDLVGTFGAHTLGSAWATVGSPDMPGLCAELYGAWYQNSCYSSIPSTEAGTSVVGGGPYASRSVDAWRIFVREGSSVSANPAAVPEPSMAILFALGFASYFGVKRMAASSVLA
;
A
#
# COMPACT_ATOMS: atom_id res chain seq x y z
N MET A 1 41.44 19.49 57.30
CA MET A 1 40.05 19.74 56.84
C MET A 1 40.08 19.81 55.31
N LYS A 2 39.67 18.73 54.62
CA LYS A 2 39.63 18.66 53.14
C LYS A 2 38.16 18.76 52.72
N LEU A 3 37.78 19.90 52.17
CA LEU A 3 36.43 20.16 51.66
C LEU A 3 36.34 19.58 50.23
N HIS A 4 35.55 18.52 50.03
CA HIS A 4 35.24 18.02 48.69
C HIS A 4 34.01 18.75 48.17
N LEU A 5 34.21 19.55 47.14
CA LEU A 5 33.15 20.20 46.38
C LEU A 5 32.55 19.16 45.41
N ILE A 6 31.34 18.69 45.70
CA ILE A 6 30.58 17.83 44.78
C ILE A 6 29.73 18.76 43.92
N THR A 7 30.15 19.00 42.68
CA THR A 7 29.33 19.66 41.67
C THR A 7 28.25 18.69 41.19
N LEU A 8 27.01 18.91 41.65
CA LEU A 8 25.83 18.21 41.17
C LEU A 8 25.35 18.90 39.88
N SER A 9 25.79 18.40 38.73
CA SER A 9 25.25 18.82 37.43
C SER A 9 23.89 18.16 37.24
N LEU A 10 22.82 18.88 37.57
CA LEU A 10 21.44 18.48 37.27
C LEU A 10 21.20 18.69 35.78
N LEU A 11 21.43 17.66 34.97
CA LEU A 11 21.07 17.64 33.56
C LEU A 11 19.55 17.46 33.47
N LEU A 12 18.80 18.56 33.29
CA LEU A 12 17.37 18.47 32.94
C LEU A 12 17.26 17.88 31.53
N ALA A 13 16.87 16.61 31.43
CA ALA A 13 16.37 16.03 30.19
C ALA A 13 15.02 16.69 29.87
N LEU A 14 15.01 17.62 28.92
CA LEU A 14 13.75 18.12 28.36
C LEU A 14 13.11 16.97 27.57
N PRO A 15 11.81 16.69 27.74
CA PRO A 15 11.13 15.70 26.91
C PRO A 15 11.18 16.20 25.47
N SER A 16 11.74 15.38 24.57
CA SER A 16 11.60 15.58 23.14
C SER A 16 10.11 15.49 22.79
N ILE A 17 9.49 16.60 22.40
CA ILE A 17 8.18 16.58 21.74
C ILE A 17 8.41 15.94 20.38
N THR A 18 8.06 14.66 20.27
CA THR A 18 7.85 14.01 18.98
C THR A 18 6.52 14.51 18.45
N VAL A 19 6.53 15.33 17.40
CA VAL A 19 5.32 15.56 16.61
C VAL A 19 4.90 14.19 16.10
N GLN A 20 3.73 13.70 16.53
CA GLN A 20 3.22 12.43 16.05
C GLN A 20 2.97 12.58 14.56
N ALA A 21 3.73 11.85 13.74
CA ALA A 21 3.54 11.82 12.31
C ALA A 21 2.11 11.34 12.01
N ILE A 22 1.49 11.92 10.97
CA ILE A 22 0.21 11.42 10.47
C ILE A 22 0.43 9.96 10.06
N PRO A 23 -0.43 9.01 10.48
CA PRO A 23 -0.24 7.61 10.13
C PRO A 23 -0.27 7.39 8.62
N ILE A 24 0.52 6.46 8.12
CA ILE A 24 0.63 6.22 6.67
C ILE A 24 -0.44 5.26 6.14
N SER A 25 -1.02 4.43 7.01
CA SER A 25 -2.02 3.43 6.64
C SER A 25 -2.86 2.98 7.84
N ALA A 26 -3.92 2.22 7.58
CA ALA A 26 -4.69 1.55 8.64
C ALA A 26 -3.84 0.60 9.49
N LEU A 27 -2.84 -0.08 8.90
CA LEU A 27 -1.94 -0.96 9.63
C LEU A 27 -1.05 -0.18 10.61
N ASP A 28 -0.50 0.95 10.17
CA ASP A 28 0.30 1.85 11.01
C ASP A 28 -0.52 2.39 12.20
N ILE A 29 -1.79 2.76 11.96
CA ILE A 29 -2.71 3.14 13.04
C ILE A 29 -2.85 2.02 14.06
N LEU A 30 -3.09 0.80 13.62
CA LEU A 30 -3.33 -0.34 14.50
C LEU A 30 -2.06 -0.77 15.27
N GLN A 31 -0.88 -0.63 14.66
CA GLN A 31 0.40 -0.89 15.33
C GLN A 31 0.70 0.13 16.45
N ASN A 32 0.36 1.40 16.23
CA ASN A 32 0.52 2.45 17.23
C ASN A 32 -0.62 2.48 18.27
N ASN A 33 -1.78 1.91 17.93
CA ASN A 33 -2.93 1.78 18.81
C ASN A 33 -3.67 0.47 18.57
N ALA A 34 -3.26 -0.59 19.28
CA ALA A 34 -3.87 -1.92 19.17
C ALA A 34 -5.36 -1.97 19.56
N GLY A 35 -5.90 -0.91 20.17
CA GLY A 35 -7.33 -0.77 20.50
C GLY A 35 -8.12 0.03 19.46
N ALA A 36 -7.53 0.43 18.34
CA ALA A 36 -8.24 1.10 17.25
C ALA A 36 -9.34 0.17 16.68
N GLY A 37 -10.54 0.71 16.52
CA GLY A 37 -11.69 -0.01 15.95
C GLY A 37 -11.89 0.33 14.47
N ASP A 38 -12.87 -0.32 13.84
CA ASP A 38 -13.25 0.02 12.47
C ASP A 38 -13.79 1.46 12.40
N GLY A 39 -13.44 2.19 11.35
CA GLY A 39 -13.91 3.57 11.22
C GLY A 39 -13.19 4.42 10.20
N ILE A 40 -13.49 5.71 10.21
CA ILE A 40 -12.83 6.69 9.34
C ILE A 40 -11.61 7.27 10.04
N TYR A 41 -10.49 7.28 9.33
CA TYR A 41 -9.20 7.78 9.82
C TYR A 41 -8.54 8.66 8.77
N THR A 42 -7.81 9.68 9.20
CA THR A 42 -6.96 10.47 8.31
C THR A 42 -5.58 9.83 8.23
N ILE A 43 -5.09 9.59 7.01
CA ILE A 43 -3.75 9.07 6.74
C ILE A 43 -2.99 9.96 5.76
N ASP A 44 -1.69 9.75 5.68
CA ASP A 44 -0.78 10.41 4.74
C ASP A 44 0.22 9.40 4.18
N THR A 45 -0.02 8.90 2.96
CA THR A 45 0.70 7.75 2.40
C THR A 45 2.14 8.05 1.99
N ASP A 46 2.50 9.31 1.73
CA ASP A 46 3.89 9.73 1.46
C ASP A 46 4.55 10.44 2.64
N GLY A 47 3.77 10.75 3.67
CA GLY A 47 4.25 11.35 4.90
C GLY A 47 4.47 12.86 4.76
N THR A 48 5.02 13.45 5.82
CA THR A 48 5.01 14.91 5.97
C THR A 48 5.71 15.64 4.82
N GLY A 49 4.99 16.58 4.20
CA GLY A 49 5.53 17.47 3.17
C GLY A 49 5.32 16.97 1.74
N GLY A 50 4.70 15.80 1.56
CA GLY A 50 4.23 15.29 0.28
C GLY A 50 2.81 15.77 -0.07
N ASN A 51 1.97 14.84 -0.50
CA ASN A 51 0.57 15.10 -0.81
C ASN A 51 -0.21 15.46 0.45
N SER A 52 -1.39 16.05 0.27
CA SER A 52 -2.26 16.31 1.42
C SER A 52 -2.79 15.00 1.99
N SER A 53 -2.76 14.89 3.32
CA SER A 53 -3.42 13.80 4.05
C SER A 53 -4.90 13.70 3.65
N PHE A 54 -5.45 12.51 3.68
CA PHE A 54 -6.84 12.25 3.31
C PHE A 54 -7.47 11.19 4.20
N ASP A 55 -8.80 11.19 4.23
CA ASP A 55 -9.57 10.25 5.04
C ASP A 55 -9.73 8.91 4.33
N ILE A 56 -9.63 7.80 5.06
CA ILE A 56 -9.90 6.43 4.62
C ILE A 56 -10.94 5.78 5.53
N TYR A 57 -11.57 4.71 5.06
CA TYR A 57 -12.21 3.76 5.96
C TYR A 57 -11.21 2.64 6.28
N ALA A 58 -11.02 2.35 7.56
CA ALA A 58 -10.18 1.28 8.05
C ALA A 58 -11.03 0.14 8.64
N ASP A 59 -10.74 -1.09 8.23
CA ASP A 59 -11.18 -2.31 8.91
C ASP A 59 -10.03 -2.83 9.78
N MET A 60 -10.22 -2.69 11.09
CA MET A 60 -9.29 -3.06 12.16
C MET A 60 -9.62 -4.42 12.78
N THR A 61 -10.61 -5.14 12.26
CA THR A 61 -11.08 -6.40 12.86
C THR A 61 -10.79 -7.62 12.00
N PHE A 62 -10.95 -7.51 10.68
CA PHE A 62 -10.80 -8.65 9.77
C PHE A 62 -9.35 -9.18 9.76
N PHE A 63 -9.15 -10.45 10.13
CA PHE A 63 -7.84 -11.12 10.11
C PHE A 63 -6.71 -10.30 10.76
N GLY A 64 -6.99 -9.72 11.94
CA GLY A 64 -6.03 -8.90 12.68
C GLY A 64 -5.98 -7.44 12.26
N GLY A 65 -6.89 -6.98 11.40
CA GLY A 65 -7.11 -5.58 11.10
C GLY A 65 -6.06 -4.92 10.22
N GLY A 66 -6.06 -3.59 10.19
CA GLY A 66 -5.11 -2.78 9.42
C GLY A 66 -5.43 -2.68 7.93
N TRP A 67 -6.68 -2.93 7.54
CA TRP A 67 -7.11 -2.90 6.14
C TRP A 67 -7.61 -1.51 5.76
N THR A 68 -7.00 -0.92 4.73
CA THR A 68 -7.40 0.37 4.16
C THR A 68 -8.37 0.14 3.01
N LEU A 69 -9.60 0.66 3.08
CA LEU A 69 -10.56 0.61 1.97
C LEU A 69 -10.12 1.57 0.86
N GLY A 70 -9.66 1.00 -0.27
CA GLY A 70 -9.21 1.79 -1.42
C GLY A 70 -10.29 2.01 -2.47
N LEU A 71 -11.26 1.10 -2.57
CA LEU A 71 -12.32 1.15 -3.57
C LEU A 71 -13.59 0.55 -3.00
N VAL A 72 -14.70 1.23 -3.23
CA VAL A 72 -16.03 0.68 -3.03
C VAL A 72 -16.96 1.12 -4.16
N SER A 73 -17.59 0.13 -4.78
CA SER A 73 -18.67 0.31 -5.74
C SER A 73 -19.96 -0.21 -5.12
N LEU A 74 -21.06 0.52 -5.30
CA LEU A 74 -22.36 0.19 -4.73
C LEU A 74 -23.39 0.10 -5.83
N GLU A 75 -24.39 -0.75 -5.63
CA GLU A 75 -25.56 -0.80 -6.51
C GLU A 75 -26.22 0.59 -6.63
N ASN A 76 -26.71 0.92 -7.83
CA ASN A 76 -27.41 2.16 -8.14
C ASN A 76 -26.62 3.45 -7.86
N SER A 77 -25.29 3.36 -7.70
CA SER A 77 -24.40 4.51 -7.54
C SER A 77 -23.61 4.74 -8.83
N PRO A 78 -23.24 5.99 -9.16
CA PRO A 78 -22.36 6.24 -10.29
C PRO A 78 -21.04 5.49 -10.09
N SER A 79 -20.51 4.86 -11.15
CA SER A 79 -19.27 4.10 -11.09
C SER A 79 -18.14 4.95 -10.49
N ALA A 80 -17.58 4.50 -9.37
CA ALA A 80 -16.22 4.87 -9.00
C ALA A 80 -15.27 4.39 -10.11
N SER A 81 -14.11 5.04 -10.23
CA SER A 81 -13.00 4.44 -10.99
C SER A 81 -12.73 3.04 -10.42
N SER A 82 -12.38 2.09 -11.30
CA SER A 82 -11.85 0.80 -10.87
C SER A 82 -10.40 0.91 -10.36
N ASP A 83 -9.85 2.11 -10.34
CA ASP A 83 -8.45 2.37 -10.03
C ASP A 83 -8.26 3.17 -8.73
N MET A 84 -7.22 2.84 -7.97
CA MET A 84 -6.87 3.42 -6.68
C MET A 84 -5.77 4.50 -6.81
N VAL A 85 -5.88 5.35 -7.83
CA VAL A 85 -4.90 6.42 -8.15
C VAL A 85 -5.44 7.83 -7.90
N ALA A 86 -6.63 7.94 -7.31
CA ALA A 86 -7.27 9.22 -7.04
C ALA A 86 -8.24 9.12 -5.86
N ASN A 87 -8.34 10.22 -5.12
CA ASN A 87 -9.36 10.40 -4.10
C ASN A 87 -10.66 10.92 -4.75
N THR A 88 -11.72 10.12 -4.69
CA THR A 88 -13.04 10.50 -5.22
C THR A 88 -14.13 10.28 -4.17
N GLY A 89 -15.32 10.86 -4.36
CA GLY A 89 -16.48 10.60 -3.51
C GLY A 89 -16.29 10.91 -2.02
N THR A 90 -17.27 10.49 -1.22
CA THR A 90 -17.22 10.62 0.25
C THR A 90 -16.74 9.31 0.87
N VAL A 91 -15.85 9.37 1.87
CA VAL A 91 -15.40 8.16 2.58
C VAL A 91 -16.58 7.49 3.24
N GLY A 92 -16.68 6.18 3.08
CA GLY A 92 -17.51 5.33 3.91
C GLY A 92 -17.80 3.99 3.27
N ILE A 93 -18.06 2.99 4.09
CA ILE A 93 -18.35 1.61 3.63
C ILE A 93 -19.64 1.50 2.80
N ASN A 94 -20.52 2.52 2.91
CA ASN A 94 -21.79 2.65 2.20
C ASN A 94 -21.84 3.90 1.29
N SER A 95 -20.68 4.40 0.86
CA SER A 95 -20.57 5.50 -0.11
C SER A 95 -19.59 5.12 -1.20
N THR A 96 -19.97 5.20 -2.47
CA THR A 96 -19.05 4.90 -3.58
C THR A 96 -17.89 5.89 -3.61
N HIS A 97 -16.66 5.38 -3.58
CA HIS A 97 -15.44 6.18 -3.57
C HIS A 97 -14.20 5.37 -3.94
N THR A 98 -13.15 6.08 -4.33
CA THR A 98 -11.77 5.57 -4.46
C THR A 98 -10.81 6.37 -3.58
N ARG A 99 -9.73 5.75 -3.13
CA ARG A 99 -8.61 6.41 -2.47
C ARG A 99 -7.34 6.20 -3.27
N ASP A 100 -6.50 7.23 -3.31
CA ASP A 100 -5.18 7.14 -3.90
C ASP A 100 -4.28 6.32 -2.98
N LEU A 101 -4.22 5.02 -3.24
CA LEU A 101 -3.37 4.06 -2.53
C LEU A 101 -2.20 3.63 -3.42
N SER A 102 -1.81 4.48 -4.37
CA SER A 102 -0.76 4.18 -5.33
C SER A 102 0.52 3.70 -4.66
N LEU A 103 0.92 4.36 -3.57
CA LEU A 103 2.12 4.03 -2.79
C LEU A 103 1.99 2.76 -1.93
N LEU A 104 0.77 2.34 -1.59
CA LEU A 104 0.54 1.17 -0.73
C LEU A 104 0.27 -0.11 -1.54
N ALA A 105 -0.23 0.04 -2.76
CA ALA A 105 -0.83 -1.07 -3.51
C ALA A 105 -0.23 -1.31 -4.89
N LEU A 106 0.19 -0.26 -5.60
CA LEU A 106 0.65 -0.40 -6.96
C LEU A 106 2.10 -0.88 -6.98
N ASN A 107 2.35 -1.92 -7.78
CA ASN A 107 3.70 -2.46 -7.99
C ASN A 107 4.43 -2.88 -6.69
N SER A 108 3.68 -3.19 -5.63
CA SER A 108 4.19 -3.63 -4.34
C SER A 108 3.51 -4.94 -3.95
N ASP A 109 4.26 -5.87 -3.35
CA ASP A 109 3.69 -7.09 -2.77
C ASP A 109 2.91 -6.73 -1.50
N THR A 110 1.64 -6.44 -1.69
CA THR A 110 0.69 -6.04 -0.64
C THR A 110 -0.40 -7.11 -0.52
N GLN A 111 -1.18 -7.07 0.56
CA GLN A 111 -2.36 -7.91 0.66
C GLN A 111 -3.55 -7.18 0.04
N ILE A 112 -4.20 -7.84 -0.91
CA ILE A 112 -5.35 -7.33 -1.63
C ILE A 112 -6.55 -8.17 -1.22
N ARG A 113 -7.51 -7.54 -0.54
CA ARG A 113 -8.75 -8.16 -0.09
C ARG A 113 -9.89 -7.73 -0.97
N HIS A 114 -10.69 -8.70 -1.39
CA HIS A 114 -11.97 -8.45 -2.06
C HIS A 114 -13.10 -8.88 -1.15
N GLN A 115 -14.09 -8.00 -0.99
CA GLN A 115 -15.35 -8.30 -0.32
C GLN A 115 -16.51 -7.99 -1.26
N ILE A 116 -17.44 -8.93 -1.39
CA ILE A 116 -18.66 -8.79 -2.19
C ILE A 116 -19.86 -9.02 -1.27
N VAL A 117 -20.80 -8.09 -1.33
CA VAL A 117 -22.05 -8.11 -0.57
C VAL A 117 -23.22 -8.19 -1.55
N GLU A 118 -24.16 -9.06 -1.26
CA GLU A 118 -25.39 -9.21 -2.03
C GLU A 118 -26.55 -9.57 -1.11
N ASN A 119 -27.70 -8.94 -1.30
CA ASN A 119 -28.88 -9.10 -0.45
C ASN A 119 -28.54 -8.89 1.04
N GLY A 120 -27.70 -7.90 1.34
CA GLY A 120 -27.22 -7.55 2.67
C GLY A 120 -26.22 -8.54 3.30
N SER A 121 -25.82 -9.59 2.58
CA SER A 121 -24.93 -10.63 3.09
C SER A 121 -23.60 -10.64 2.36
N VAL A 122 -22.51 -10.86 3.09
CA VAL A 122 -21.19 -11.08 2.48
C VAL A 122 -21.21 -12.44 1.77
N ILE A 123 -21.07 -12.43 0.44
CA ILE A 123 -21.05 -13.65 -0.38
C ILE A 123 -19.63 -14.09 -0.74
N PHE A 124 -18.67 -13.15 -0.69
CA PHE A 124 -17.26 -13.43 -0.83
C PHE A 124 -16.46 -12.47 0.08
N ASP A 125 -15.49 -12.99 0.80
CA ASP A 125 -14.50 -12.19 1.53
C ASP A 125 -13.20 -12.97 1.65
N GLY A 126 -12.16 -12.49 0.99
CA GLY A 126 -10.87 -13.15 0.95
C GLY A 126 -9.78 -12.25 0.41
N PHE A 127 -8.53 -12.62 0.68
CA PHE A 127 -7.37 -11.86 0.25
C PHE A 127 -6.24 -12.76 -0.22
N TYR A 128 -5.37 -12.19 -1.04
CA TYR A 128 -4.11 -12.78 -1.49
C TYR A 128 -3.00 -11.73 -1.36
N THR A 129 -1.75 -12.15 -1.51
CA THR A 129 -0.60 -11.23 -1.61
C THR A 129 -0.20 -11.05 -3.07
N GLY A 130 -0.09 -9.80 -3.52
CA GLY A 130 0.37 -9.45 -4.86
C GLY A 130 0.28 -7.94 -5.10
N GLY A 131 0.66 -7.51 -6.31
CA GLY A 131 0.55 -6.12 -6.73
C GLY A 131 -0.81 -5.79 -7.34
N TYR A 132 -1.44 -4.71 -6.88
CA TYR A 132 -2.54 -4.12 -7.64
C TYR A 132 -1.95 -3.53 -8.93
N HIS A 133 -2.65 -3.71 -10.06
CA HIS A 133 -2.13 -3.58 -11.44
C HIS A 133 -1.21 -4.73 -11.90
N GLY A 134 -1.06 -5.79 -11.11
CA GLY A 134 -0.30 -6.99 -11.48
C GLY A 134 -1.13 -8.04 -12.22
N ILE A 135 -0.94 -9.30 -11.83
CA ILE A 135 -1.79 -10.42 -12.23
C ILE A 135 -2.79 -10.66 -11.11
N PHE A 136 -4.07 -10.82 -11.45
CA PHE A 136 -5.07 -11.25 -10.47
C PHE A 136 -4.79 -12.71 -10.08
N GLU A 137 -4.54 -12.99 -8.80
CA GLU A 137 -4.04 -14.29 -8.36
C GLU A 137 -4.98 -15.44 -8.74
N ALA A 138 -4.45 -16.43 -9.44
CA ALA A 138 -5.20 -17.56 -9.99
C ALA A 138 -5.13 -18.82 -9.14
N ASP A 139 -4.08 -19.00 -8.34
CA ASP A 139 -3.88 -20.17 -7.50
C ASP A 139 -4.72 -20.04 -6.22
N PRO A 140 -5.78 -20.86 -6.03
CA PRO A 140 -6.60 -20.81 -4.82
C PRO A 140 -5.81 -21.09 -3.54
N ALA A 141 -4.66 -21.77 -3.62
CA ALA A 141 -3.81 -22.04 -2.46
C ALA A 141 -3.11 -20.79 -1.91
N LEU A 142 -3.02 -19.72 -2.70
CA LEU A 142 -2.44 -18.44 -2.30
C LEU A 142 -3.45 -17.47 -1.68
N TRP A 143 -4.73 -17.85 -1.67
CA TRP A 143 -5.79 -17.07 -1.07
C TRP A 143 -6.09 -17.50 0.37
N THR A 144 -6.31 -16.51 1.23
CA THR A 144 -6.99 -16.70 2.51
C THR A 144 -8.44 -16.28 2.35
N ILE A 145 -9.36 -17.24 2.38
CA ILE A 145 -10.79 -17.02 2.14
C ILE A 145 -11.54 -17.20 3.45
N ALA A 146 -12.24 -16.14 3.88
CA ALA A 146 -13.13 -16.17 5.03
C ALA A 146 -14.54 -16.65 4.66
N THR A 147 -15.00 -16.30 3.46
CA THR A 147 -16.35 -16.60 2.96
C THR A 147 -16.34 -16.67 1.43
N GLY A 148 -17.15 -17.57 0.86
CA GLY A 148 -17.39 -17.66 -0.58
C GLY A 148 -16.52 -18.69 -1.31
N ASP A 149 -16.77 -18.80 -2.62
CA ASP A 149 -16.02 -19.65 -3.55
C ASP A 149 -15.24 -18.76 -4.53
N LEU A 150 -13.91 -18.82 -4.49
CA LEU A 150 -13.04 -18.02 -5.36
C LEU A 150 -13.30 -18.26 -6.84
N VAL A 151 -13.40 -19.52 -7.25
CA VAL A 151 -13.52 -19.88 -8.67
C VAL A 151 -14.93 -19.55 -9.17
N GLY A 152 -15.95 -19.84 -8.39
CA GLY A 152 -17.32 -19.40 -8.68
C GLY A 152 -17.48 -17.87 -8.72
N THR A 153 -16.69 -17.15 -7.93
CA THR A 153 -16.77 -15.68 -7.83
C THR A 153 -16.00 -14.97 -8.94
N PHE A 154 -14.74 -15.32 -9.19
CA PHE A 154 -13.91 -14.59 -10.17
C PHE A 154 -13.70 -15.35 -11.48
N GLY A 155 -13.80 -16.68 -11.47
CA GLY A 155 -13.72 -17.52 -12.67
C GLY A 155 -12.49 -17.28 -13.55
N ALA A 156 -12.49 -17.87 -14.74
CA ALA A 156 -11.40 -17.73 -15.72
C ALA A 156 -11.36 -16.35 -16.42
N HIS A 157 -12.39 -15.52 -16.21
CA HIS A 157 -12.48 -14.19 -16.82
C HIS A 157 -11.68 -13.12 -16.07
N THR A 158 -11.30 -13.40 -14.82
CA THR A 158 -10.53 -12.47 -13.98
C THR A 158 -9.31 -13.16 -13.39
N LEU A 159 -9.44 -14.38 -12.84
CA LEU A 159 -8.30 -15.13 -12.30
C LEU A 159 -7.21 -15.33 -13.36
N GLY A 160 -5.97 -14.98 -13.05
CA GLY A 160 -4.81 -15.07 -13.93
C GLY A 160 -4.71 -13.98 -15.00
N SER A 161 -5.67 -13.05 -15.04
CA SER A 161 -5.64 -11.95 -16.00
C SER A 161 -4.69 -10.86 -15.51
N ALA A 162 -3.90 -10.32 -16.43
CA ALA A 162 -3.11 -9.12 -16.17
C ALA A 162 -4.03 -7.89 -16.13
N TRP A 163 -3.60 -6.86 -15.42
CA TRP A 163 -4.27 -5.56 -15.46
C TRP A 163 -4.24 -4.96 -16.86
N ALA A 164 -5.42 -4.66 -17.41
CA ALA A 164 -5.55 -4.03 -18.70
C ALA A 164 -5.82 -2.53 -18.54
N THR A 165 -5.13 -1.71 -19.34
CA THR A 165 -5.31 -0.26 -19.40
C THR A 165 -5.46 0.20 -20.85
N VAL A 166 -5.99 1.42 -21.02
CA VAL A 166 -6.08 2.07 -22.33
C VAL A 166 -4.71 2.20 -22.98
N GLY A 167 -4.63 1.92 -24.28
CA GLY A 167 -3.42 2.14 -25.09
C GLY A 167 -2.52 0.92 -25.28
N SER A 168 -2.86 -0.23 -24.69
CA SER A 168 -2.18 -1.50 -25.00
C SER A 168 -2.72 -2.09 -26.32
N PRO A 169 -1.86 -2.59 -27.23
CA PRO A 169 -2.27 -3.09 -28.55
C PRO A 169 -2.88 -4.51 -28.49
N ASP A 170 -3.04 -5.08 -27.29
CA ASP A 170 -3.59 -6.39 -27.06
C ASP A 170 -5.11 -6.35 -26.84
N MET A 171 -5.76 -7.51 -26.97
CA MET A 171 -7.21 -7.59 -26.79
C MET A 171 -7.68 -6.99 -25.45
N PRO A 172 -7.05 -7.28 -24.30
CA PRO A 172 -7.40 -6.64 -23.03
C PRO A 172 -7.30 -5.11 -23.06
N GLY A 173 -6.26 -4.53 -23.68
CA GLY A 173 -6.11 -3.09 -23.84
C GLY A 173 -7.24 -2.45 -24.64
N LEU A 174 -7.64 -3.08 -25.75
CA LEU A 174 -8.80 -2.63 -26.54
C LEU A 174 -10.11 -2.73 -25.74
N CYS A 175 -10.27 -3.75 -24.89
CA CYS A 175 -11.42 -3.83 -23.99
C CYS A 175 -11.39 -2.72 -22.93
N ALA A 176 -10.21 -2.35 -22.45
CA ALA A 176 -10.05 -1.25 -21.49
C ALA A 176 -10.36 0.12 -22.10
N GLU A 177 -10.23 0.30 -23.42
CA GLU A 177 -10.71 1.52 -24.11
C GLU A 177 -12.24 1.64 -24.09
N LEU A 178 -12.94 0.52 -24.29
CA LEU A 178 -14.40 0.49 -24.31
C LEU A 178 -14.98 0.51 -22.89
N TYR A 179 -14.30 -0.13 -21.96
CA TYR A 179 -14.86 -0.48 -20.67
C TYR A 179 -13.98 -0.08 -19.48
N GLY A 180 -12.93 0.72 -19.66
CA GLY A 180 -12.06 1.14 -18.56
C GLY A 180 -11.10 0.04 -18.07
N ALA A 181 -10.11 0.47 -17.28
CA ALA A 181 -9.03 -0.40 -16.84
C ALA A 181 -9.52 -1.49 -15.88
N TRP A 182 -9.20 -2.75 -16.17
CA TRP A 182 -9.56 -3.88 -15.31
C TRP A 182 -8.79 -5.17 -15.64
N TYR A 183 -8.86 -6.17 -14.76
CA TYR A 183 -8.42 -7.55 -15.00
C TYR A 183 -9.41 -8.29 -15.90
N GLN A 184 -9.39 -7.97 -17.20
CA GLN A 184 -10.32 -8.52 -18.18
C GLN A 184 -9.64 -9.59 -19.04
N ASN A 185 -10.39 -10.63 -19.38
CA ASN A 185 -9.99 -11.62 -20.37
C ASN A 185 -11.01 -11.66 -21.50
N SER A 186 -10.57 -11.39 -22.74
CA SER A 186 -11.43 -11.37 -23.93
C SER A 186 -12.65 -10.43 -23.80
N CYS A 187 -12.46 -9.30 -23.11
CA CYS A 187 -13.50 -8.32 -22.72
C CYS A 187 -14.54 -8.85 -21.73
N TYR A 188 -14.27 -9.96 -21.07
CA TYR A 188 -15.10 -10.46 -19.98
C TYR A 188 -14.47 -10.11 -18.64
N SER A 189 -15.32 -9.80 -17.67
CA SER A 189 -14.96 -9.56 -16.27
C SER A 189 -16.01 -10.24 -15.40
N SER A 190 -15.59 -10.72 -14.23
CA SER A 190 -16.49 -11.31 -13.24
C SER A 190 -17.01 -10.30 -12.23
N ILE A 191 -16.67 -9.02 -12.36
CA ILE A 191 -17.14 -7.99 -11.44
C ILE A 191 -18.07 -7.03 -12.21
N PRO A 192 -19.29 -6.79 -11.72
CA PRO A 192 -20.30 -6.03 -12.43
C PRO A 192 -19.95 -4.53 -12.48
N SER A 193 -20.36 -3.89 -13.59
CA SER A 193 -20.44 -2.45 -13.72
C SER A 193 -21.89 -2.04 -14.00
N THR A 194 -22.25 -0.79 -13.65
CA THR A 194 -23.60 -0.27 -13.87
C THR A 194 -23.83 0.16 -15.32
N GLU A 195 -25.03 -0.10 -15.82
CA GLU A 195 -25.60 0.44 -17.06
C GLU A 195 -25.82 1.97 -17.00
N ALA A 196 -24.76 2.78 -16.97
CA ALA A 196 -24.83 4.21 -17.30
C ALA A 196 -23.43 4.84 -17.40
N GLY A 197 -22.75 4.61 -18.53
CA GLY A 197 -21.90 5.66 -19.11
C GLY A 197 -20.38 5.52 -18.99
N THR A 198 -19.82 4.74 -18.06
CA THR A 198 -18.42 4.27 -18.12
C THR A 198 -18.19 3.10 -17.14
N SER A 199 -17.28 2.21 -17.53
CA SER A 199 -16.71 1.05 -16.82
C SER A 199 -17.38 -0.32 -17.06
N VAL A 200 -16.53 -1.31 -17.32
CA VAL A 200 -16.51 -2.78 -17.45
C VAL A 200 -17.78 -3.54 -17.85
N VAL A 201 -18.20 -3.49 -19.12
CA VAL A 201 -19.16 -4.50 -19.63
C VAL A 201 -18.44 -5.85 -19.69
N GLY A 202 -18.80 -6.77 -18.81
CA GLY A 202 -18.25 -8.13 -18.80
C GLY A 202 -19.36 -9.17 -18.89
N GLY A 203 -19.32 -10.03 -19.91
CA GLY A 203 -20.23 -11.19 -20.04
C GLY A 203 -19.91 -12.36 -19.09
N GLY A 204 -19.26 -12.11 -17.95
CA GLY A 204 -18.89 -13.12 -16.96
C GLY A 204 -20.09 -13.58 -16.11
N PRO A 205 -19.90 -14.38 -15.05
CA PRO A 205 -21.00 -14.91 -14.24
C PRO A 205 -21.92 -13.83 -13.61
N TYR A 206 -21.45 -12.58 -13.55
CA TYR A 206 -22.20 -11.44 -13.02
C TYR A 206 -22.75 -10.49 -14.10
N ALA A 207 -22.64 -10.85 -15.39
CA ALA A 207 -23.17 -10.05 -16.51
C ALA A 207 -24.68 -9.78 -16.45
N SER A 208 -25.41 -10.60 -15.68
CA SER A 208 -26.86 -10.53 -15.52
C SER A 208 -27.27 -10.38 -14.04
N ARG A 209 -26.32 -10.06 -13.16
CA ARG A 209 -26.54 -10.03 -11.71
C ARG A 209 -25.86 -8.81 -11.09
N SER A 210 -26.66 -7.97 -10.44
CA SER A 210 -26.16 -6.88 -9.60
C SER A 210 -25.77 -7.41 -8.22
N VAL A 211 -24.77 -6.77 -7.60
CA VAL A 211 -24.38 -7.00 -6.20
C VAL A 211 -24.49 -5.68 -5.45
N ASP A 212 -24.93 -5.72 -4.20
CA ASP A 212 -25.15 -4.53 -3.36
C ASP A 212 -23.86 -3.70 -3.21
N ALA A 213 -22.73 -4.39 -2.98
CA ALA A 213 -21.44 -3.73 -2.84
C ALA A 213 -20.28 -4.63 -3.27
N TRP A 214 -19.27 -4.01 -3.85
CA TRP A 214 -17.96 -4.61 -4.02
C TRP A 214 -16.89 -3.67 -3.49
N ARG A 215 -16.03 -4.22 -2.64
CA ARG A 215 -15.03 -3.47 -1.88
C ARG A 215 -13.67 -4.11 -2.07
N ILE A 216 -12.67 -3.28 -2.29
CA ILE A 216 -11.28 -3.69 -2.33
C ILE A 216 -10.53 -2.98 -1.21
N PHE A 217 -9.95 -3.77 -0.33
CA PHE A 217 -9.09 -3.28 0.73
C PHE A 217 -7.64 -3.65 0.43
N VAL A 218 -6.74 -2.80 0.90
CA VAL A 218 -5.31 -3.01 0.82
C VAL A 218 -4.76 -3.02 2.24
N ARG A 219 -3.90 -3.98 2.54
CA ARG A 219 -3.10 -4.00 3.74
C ARG A 219 -1.69 -4.35 3.36
N GLU A 220 -0.74 -3.53 3.72
CA GLU A 220 0.62 -3.80 3.36
C GLU A 220 1.11 -5.13 3.99
N GLY A 221 2.02 -5.83 3.31
CA GLY A 221 2.72 -6.94 3.93
C GLY A 221 3.44 -6.46 5.20
N SER A 222 3.83 -7.39 6.07
CA SER A 222 4.53 -7.12 7.35
C SER A 222 5.90 -6.40 7.23
N SER A 223 6.21 -5.81 6.07
CA SER A 223 7.42 -5.04 5.75
C SER A 223 7.09 -3.67 5.15
N VAL A 224 6.20 -2.89 5.76
CA VAL A 224 6.21 -1.44 5.52
C VAL A 224 7.36 -0.86 6.30
N SER A 225 8.47 -0.60 5.61
CA SER A 225 9.53 0.23 6.16
C SER A 225 9.03 1.66 6.27
N ALA A 226 8.49 2.03 7.43
CA ALA A 226 8.31 3.42 7.81
C ALA A 226 9.68 4.07 8.05
N ASN A 227 10.45 4.36 6.99
CA ASN A 227 11.56 5.33 7.00
C ASN A 227 12.17 5.52 5.59
N PRO A 228 11.95 6.63 4.87
CA PRO A 228 13.01 7.16 4.02
C PRO A 228 14.00 7.85 4.97
N ALA A 229 15.12 7.15 5.22
CA ALA A 229 16.24 7.55 6.06
C ALA A 229 16.28 9.04 6.45
N ALA A 230 16.23 9.31 7.75
CA ALA A 230 16.74 10.56 8.29
C ALA A 230 18.14 10.81 7.72
N VAL A 231 18.26 11.78 6.81
CA VAL A 231 19.55 12.27 6.33
C VAL A 231 20.28 12.77 7.57
N PRO A 232 21.43 12.19 7.97
CA PRO A 232 22.21 12.79 9.03
C PRO A 232 22.74 14.12 8.50
N GLU A 233 22.22 15.21 9.08
CA GLU A 233 22.81 16.55 9.00
C GLU A 233 24.33 16.43 9.19
N PRO A 234 25.18 16.95 8.28
CA PRO A 234 26.61 16.94 8.49
C PRO A 234 26.91 17.85 9.69
N SER A 235 27.15 17.24 10.84
CA SER A 235 27.59 17.95 12.03
C SER A 235 28.89 18.66 11.74
N MET A 236 28.84 19.99 11.72
CA MET A 236 29.99 20.86 11.83
C MET A 236 30.81 20.48 13.06
N ALA A 237 31.97 19.86 12.83
CA ALA A 237 32.97 19.67 13.87
C ALA A 237 34.38 19.90 13.32
N ILE A 238 34.82 21.15 13.48
CA ILE A 238 36.11 21.54 14.07
C ILE A 238 37.36 21.45 13.17
N LEU A 239 37.66 22.62 12.60
CA LEU A 239 38.97 23.28 12.60
C LEU A 239 39.93 22.77 13.70
N PHE A 240 41.04 22.13 13.32
CA PHE A 240 42.33 22.34 13.98
C PHE A 240 43.45 22.33 12.93
N ALA A 241 44.13 23.47 12.87
CA ALA A 241 45.32 23.72 12.08
C ALA A 241 46.58 23.20 12.80
N LEU A 242 47.71 23.31 12.07
CA LEU A 242 49.12 23.09 12.46
C LEU A 242 49.61 21.65 12.23
N GLY A 243 50.70 21.35 11.53
CA GLY A 243 51.73 22.17 10.90
C GLY A 243 52.97 21.30 10.64
N PHE A 244 53.61 21.52 9.48
CA PHE A 244 55.04 21.39 9.15
C PHE A 244 55.86 20.10 9.42
N ALA A 245 56.43 19.62 8.31
CA ALA A 245 57.87 19.36 8.09
C ALA A 245 58.54 18.03 8.54
N SER A 246 58.83 17.23 7.50
CA SER A 246 60.18 16.85 7.05
C SER A 246 60.90 15.61 7.62
N TYR A 247 61.25 14.74 6.66
CA TYR A 247 62.59 14.16 6.40
C TYR A 247 63.09 12.89 7.13
N PHE A 248 63.83 12.09 6.32
CA PHE A 248 64.62 10.88 6.56
C PHE A 248 63.84 9.54 6.64
N GLY A 249 64.14 8.49 5.87
CA GLY A 249 65.27 8.27 4.98
C GLY A 249 65.09 7.02 4.11
N VAL A 250 65.74 7.06 2.94
CA VAL A 250 65.90 5.98 1.98
C VAL A 250 67.12 5.13 2.38
N LYS A 251 67.03 3.79 2.38
CA LYS A 251 67.91 2.84 1.63
C LYS A 251 67.95 1.41 2.19
N ARG A 252 67.91 0.46 1.22
CA ARG A 252 68.60 -0.85 1.13
C ARG A 252 68.07 -1.99 2.03
N MET A 253 67.95 -3.26 1.60
CA MET A 253 68.70 -4.07 0.62
C MET A 253 67.84 -5.10 -0.14
N ALA A 254 68.37 -5.54 -1.29
CA ALA A 254 68.03 -6.73 -2.09
C ALA A 254 68.16 -8.05 -1.28
N ALA A 255 67.78 -9.27 -1.70
CA ALA A 255 67.80 -9.92 -3.01
C ALA A 255 67.12 -11.32 -2.96
N SER A 256 67.00 -11.95 -4.14
CA SER A 256 66.98 -13.41 -4.45
C SER A 256 65.62 -14.11 -4.40
N SER A 257 65.00 -14.41 -5.57
CA SER A 257 65.10 -15.64 -6.40
C SER A 257 64.22 -16.77 -5.83
N VAL A 258 63.36 -17.48 -6.57
CA VAL A 258 63.55 -18.42 -7.70
C VAL A 258 62.12 -18.72 -8.25
N LEU A 259 61.78 -18.39 -9.49
CA LEU A 259 61.65 -19.28 -10.68
C LEU A 259 60.76 -20.53 -10.53
N ALA A 260 59.59 -20.51 -11.17
CA ALA A 260 59.27 -21.33 -12.34
C ALA A 260 58.15 -20.64 -13.15
#